data_AF-E9BAH5-F1
#
_entry.id   AF-E9BAH5-F1
#
_cell.length_a   1.000
_cell.length_b   1.000
_cell.length_c   1.000
_cell.angle_alpha   90.00
_cell.angle_beta   90.00
_cell.angle_gamma   90.00
#
_symmetry.space_group_name_H-M   'P 1'
#
loop_
_entity.id
_entity.type
_entity.pdbx_description
1 polymer ?
#
loop_
_entity_poly.entity_id
_entity_poly.type
_entity_poly.pdbx_seq_one_letter_code
_entity_poly.pdbx_strand_id
1 'polypeptide(L)'
;MRGSTSANAFSDASVQAAVLEEWKKRSAKHKEAAISLREKVRQLKSDAEAGRRAAQWMQERDALNCEQEACEAALGAIEKSLGDVVSDADGERHQLELSALKVLLSQQLTEVGALWHTSNARQLQTSSSGAASVDRVVDIREWIAEELRKCEANIEALATPSAGFEHQQKAVVECRAAARQAQLTFAALCDSYHPAHQLRVTFEAALKSAEEDTLARIEGARAPRAAATPPDILRTVGLIVRMGQSARQFDISAATMTALAERVSAVYPGMPSAQVHVAVEESIALRKARALSQAAVSDFQRTNIFLLSSCESAFLVAQQSEKQRQEKAEAARQRVEAQNRRHAHLTEERAAYEAVLRQRQSVKERMQAAAVAKEKALQAKRAIEFQERLRLFEAYEVQQSALRQKERELAELQAQAMEEEKAARMRRNEERVEYRRQRDEQRQSEKKKREQELLALRAKKQDALQRFFASVDKQIGVEADPQRFLKATSSSAQTERYTTLAQTVMPSITGYSDEQIMKDPRVRLYHALLAAGLHTTPYGREVATRGYRVSAAQQSSEGNPLRREFS
;
A
#
# COMPACT_ATOMS: atom_id res chain seq x y z
N MET A 1 74.30 -25.04 55.26
CA MET A 1 75.29 -23.95 55.42
C MET A 1 74.99 -22.85 54.41
N ARG A 2 74.42 -21.72 54.86
CA ARG A 2 74.53 -20.40 54.22
C ARG A 2 74.97 -19.47 55.34
N GLY A 3 76.13 -18.83 55.19
CA GLY A 3 76.69 -17.96 56.22
C GLY A 3 75.73 -16.81 56.52
N SER A 4 75.16 -16.81 57.71
CA SER A 4 74.44 -15.65 58.24
C SER A 4 75.48 -14.61 58.62
N THR A 5 75.73 -13.63 57.76
CA THR A 5 76.55 -12.46 58.08
C THR A 5 75.88 -11.67 59.21
N SER A 6 76.28 -11.92 60.46
CA SER A 6 75.84 -11.13 61.61
C SER A 6 76.56 -9.78 61.59
N ALA A 7 75.87 -8.72 61.16
CA ALA A 7 76.37 -7.36 61.30
C ALA A 7 76.57 -7.04 62.80
N ASN A 8 77.76 -6.58 63.15
CA ASN A 8 78.10 -6.08 64.48
C ASN A 8 78.18 -4.54 64.43
N ALA A 9 78.24 -3.85 65.57
CA ALA A 9 78.17 -2.37 65.63
C ALA A 9 79.24 -1.62 64.80
N PHE A 10 80.31 -2.33 64.40
CA PHE A 10 81.43 -1.81 63.61
C PHE A 10 81.46 -2.31 62.14
N SER A 11 80.41 -3.00 61.67
CA SER A 11 80.33 -3.43 60.27
C SER A 11 80.05 -2.25 59.33
N ASP A 12 80.56 -2.31 58.10
CA ASP A 12 80.32 -1.29 57.08
C ASP A 12 78.83 -0.97 56.92
N ALA A 13 78.51 0.30 56.68
CA ALA A 13 77.14 0.81 56.60
C ALA A 13 76.27 0.01 55.62
N SER A 14 76.87 -0.50 54.54
CA SER A 14 76.20 -1.38 53.57
C SER A 14 75.75 -2.72 54.19
N VAL A 15 76.57 -3.34 55.03
CA VAL A 15 76.27 -4.62 55.70
C VAL A 15 75.23 -4.42 56.81
N GLN A 16 75.32 -3.33 57.57
CA GLN A 16 74.31 -2.99 58.57
C GLN A 16 72.95 -2.66 57.94
N ALA A 17 72.94 -1.94 56.82
CA ALA A 17 71.73 -1.68 56.04
C ALA A 17 71.12 -2.99 55.50
N ALA A 18 71.94 -3.90 54.96
CA ALA A 18 71.47 -5.19 54.47
C ALA A 18 70.84 -6.06 55.58
N VAL A 19 71.45 -6.11 56.77
CA VAL A 19 70.90 -6.85 57.93
C VAL A 19 69.63 -6.20 58.48
N LEU A 20 69.55 -4.87 58.52
CA LEU A 20 68.32 -4.17 58.89
C LEU A 20 67.19 -4.44 57.89
N GLU A 21 67.48 -4.45 56.59
CA GLU A 21 66.50 -4.82 55.58
C GLU A 21 66.09 -6.28 55.68
N GLU A 22 67.02 -7.19 55.99
CA GLU A 22 66.68 -8.60 56.25
C GLU A 22 65.83 -8.77 57.52
N TRP A 23 66.12 -8.03 58.58
CA TRP A 23 65.32 -8.01 59.81
C TRP A 23 63.93 -7.43 59.55
N LYS A 24 63.80 -6.31 58.81
CA LYS A 24 62.51 -5.75 58.41
C LYS A 24 61.70 -6.75 57.59
N LYS A 25 62.33 -7.46 56.64
CA LYS A 25 61.70 -8.53 55.86
C LYS A 25 61.21 -9.67 56.76
N ARG A 26 62.00 -10.11 57.74
CA ARG A 26 61.59 -11.16 58.71
C ARG A 26 60.47 -10.66 59.62
N SER A 27 60.55 -9.44 60.13
CA SER A 27 59.54 -8.82 60.98
C SER A 27 58.21 -8.64 60.24
N ALA A 28 58.25 -8.23 58.97
CA ALA A 28 57.07 -8.19 58.09
C ALA A 28 56.44 -9.58 57.93
N LYS A 29 57.24 -10.60 57.62
CA LYS A 29 56.77 -12.00 57.55
C LYS A 29 56.15 -12.50 58.86
N HIS A 30 56.75 -12.17 60.01
CA HIS A 30 56.19 -12.54 61.31
C HIS A 30 54.89 -11.78 61.60
N LYS A 31 54.77 -10.51 61.19
CA LYS A 31 53.54 -9.73 61.31
C LYS A 31 52.42 -10.33 60.45
N GLU A 32 52.73 -10.70 59.20
CA GLU A 32 51.80 -11.41 58.31
C GLU A 32 51.36 -12.76 58.90
N ALA A 33 52.31 -13.55 59.42
CA ALA A 33 51.99 -14.83 60.07
C ALA A 33 51.12 -14.65 61.34
N ALA A 34 51.38 -13.61 62.14
CA ALA A 34 50.58 -13.29 63.32
C ALA A 34 49.17 -12.81 62.95
N ILE A 35 49.02 -12.04 61.88
CA ILE A 35 47.72 -11.63 61.33
C ILE A 35 46.96 -12.88 60.85
N SER A 36 47.61 -13.73 60.05
CA SER A 36 47.03 -14.98 59.56
C SER A 36 46.59 -15.92 60.69
N LEU A 37 47.39 -16.04 61.77
CA LEU A 37 47.02 -16.82 62.94
C LEU A 37 45.82 -16.22 63.69
N ARG A 38 45.76 -14.89 63.85
CA ARG A 38 44.62 -14.22 64.47
C ARG A 38 43.34 -14.41 63.65
N GLU A 39 43.44 -14.31 62.34
CA GLU A 39 42.33 -14.59 61.41
C GLU A 39 41.88 -16.04 61.53
N LYS A 40 42.82 -17.00 61.57
CA LYS A 40 42.51 -18.42 61.75
C LYS A 40 41.86 -18.72 63.10
N VAL A 41 42.31 -18.11 64.18
CA VAL A 41 41.68 -18.24 65.51
C VAL A 41 40.28 -17.64 65.51
N ARG A 42 40.08 -16.49 64.85
CA ARG A 42 38.76 -15.89 64.70
C ARG A 42 37.82 -16.78 63.87
N GLN A 43 38.35 -17.37 62.80
CA GLN A 43 37.61 -18.32 61.97
C GLN A 43 37.21 -19.56 62.78
N LEU A 44 38.15 -20.18 63.50
CA LEU A 44 37.86 -21.36 64.33
C LEU A 44 36.85 -21.08 65.45
N LYS A 45 36.89 -19.88 66.05
CA LYS A 45 35.87 -19.45 67.02
C LYS A 45 34.50 -19.31 66.36
N SER A 46 34.45 -18.69 65.17
CA SER A 46 33.23 -18.58 64.36
C SER A 46 32.67 -19.96 64.00
N ASP A 47 33.54 -20.88 63.58
CA ASP A 47 33.17 -22.24 63.19
C ASP A 47 32.67 -23.04 64.41
N ALA A 48 33.31 -22.92 65.57
CA ALA A 48 32.88 -23.57 66.81
C ALA A 48 31.53 -23.03 67.32
N GLU A 49 31.28 -21.73 67.19
CA GLU A 49 29.97 -21.15 67.47
C GLU A 49 28.90 -21.60 66.48
N ALA A 50 29.22 -21.67 65.18
CA ALA A 50 28.33 -22.21 64.17
C ALA A 50 27.98 -23.69 64.46
N GLY A 51 28.97 -24.49 64.87
CA GLY A 51 28.77 -25.88 65.27
C GLY A 51 27.86 -26.03 66.50
N ARG A 52 28.02 -25.19 67.52
CA ARG A 52 27.12 -25.18 68.70
C ARG A 52 25.69 -24.79 68.34
N ARG A 53 25.51 -23.77 67.49
CA ARG A 53 24.17 -23.36 67.01
C ARG A 53 23.50 -24.48 66.20
N ALA A 54 24.26 -25.15 65.34
CA ALA A 54 23.76 -26.31 64.59
C ALA A 54 23.33 -27.45 65.51
N ALA A 55 24.08 -27.73 66.58
CA ALA A 55 23.73 -28.76 67.56
C ALA A 55 22.46 -28.40 68.36
N GLN A 56 22.33 -27.14 68.81
CA GLN A 56 21.12 -26.65 69.47
C GLN A 56 19.89 -26.75 68.56
N TRP A 57 20.04 -26.35 67.30
CA TRP A 57 18.97 -26.48 66.33
C TRP A 57 18.54 -27.94 66.09
N MET A 58 19.49 -28.87 65.98
CA MET A 58 19.14 -30.29 65.84
C MET A 58 18.34 -30.78 67.05
N GLN A 59 18.73 -30.39 68.26
CA GLN A 59 18.00 -30.75 69.49
C GLN A 59 16.58 -30.16 69.53
N GLU A 60 16.39 -28.90 69.13
CA GLU A 60 15.08 -28.25 69.06
C GLU A 60 14.18 -28.88 68.00
N ARG A 61 14.75 -29.19 66.83
CA ARG A 61 14.02 -29.90 65.77
C ARG A 61 13.55 -31.27 66.24
N ASP A 62 14.43 -32.02 66.91
CA ASP A 62 14.08 -33.35 67.41
C ASP A 62 13.01 -33.24 68.51
N ALA A 63 13.04 -32.21 69.37
CA ALA A 63 11.98 -31.94 70.34
C ALA A 63 10.63 -31.59 69.69
N LEU A 64 10.63 -30.77 68.64
CA LEU A 64 9.41 -30.45 67.87
C LEU A 64 8.83 -31.68 67.18
N ASN A 65 9.67 -32.58 66.66
CA ASN A 65 9.22 -33.85 66.11
C ASN A 65 8.55 -34.72 67.19
N CYS A 66 9.12 -34.80 68.39
CA CYS A 66 8.48 -35.51 69.51
C CYS A 66 7.15 -34.87 69.93
N GLU A 67 7.05 -33.54 69.94
CA GLU A 67 5.78 -32.84 70.21
C GLU A 67 4.72 -33.15 69.14
N GLN A 68 5.13 -33.20 67.87
CA GLN A 68 4.26 -33.59 66.77
C GLN A 68 3.76 -35.03 66.94
N GLU A 69 4.66 -35.98 67.19
CA GLU A 69 4.31 -37.39 67.42
C GLU A 69 3.35 -37.54 68.60
N ALA A 70 3.54 -36.78 69.69
CA ALA A 70 2.65 -36.80 70.84
C ALA A 70 1.24 -36.26 70.51
N CYS A 71 1.15 -35.17 69.73
CA CYS A 71 -0.12 -34.62 69.28
C CYS A 71 -0.86 -35.58 68.33
N GLU A 72 -0.14 -36.20 67.39
CA GLU A 72 -0.70 -37.20 66.47
C GLU A 72 -1.19 -38.45 67.22
N ALA A 73 -0.45 -38.90 68.25
CA ALA A 73 -0.85 -40.01 69.09
C ALA A 73 -2.11 -39.68 69.92
N ALA A 74 -2.20 -38.48 70.50
CA ALA A 74 -3.38 -38.03 71.25
C ALA A 74 -4.62 -37.97 70.35
N LEU A 75 -4.49 -37.40 69.14
CA LEU A 75 -5.57 -37.37 68.16
C LEU A 75 -5.94 -38.76 67.65
N GLY A 76 -4.97 -39.66 67.50
CA GLY A 76 -5.23 -41.06 67.16
C GLY A 76 -5.97 -41.81 68.27
N ALA A 77 -5.70 -41.50 69.54
CA ALA A 77 -6.45 -42.06 70.68
C ALA A 77 -7.89 -41.54 70.71
N ILE A 78 -8.07 -40.24 70.47
CA ILE A 78 -9.35 -39.57 70.31
C ILE A 78 -10.16 -40.20 69.16
N GLU A 79 -9.57 -40.37 67.97
CA GLU A 79 -10.25 -40.99 66.82
C GLU A 79 -10.69 -42.43 67.11
N LYS A 80 -9.87 -43.21 67.80
CA LYS A 80 -10.24 -44.56 68.23
C LYS A 80 -11.42 -44.53 69.20
N SER A 81 -11.39 -43.65 70.19
CA SER A 81 -12.50 -43.49 71.14
C SER A 81 -13.80 -43.06 70.45
N LEU A 82 -13.72 -42.21 69.43
CA LEU A 82 -14.85 -41.77 68.63
C LEU A 82 -15.45 -42.92 67.80
N GLY A 83 -14.57 -43.77 67.22
CA GLY A 83 -14.97 -44.97 66.48
C GLY A 83 -15.67 -46.03 67.35
N ASP A 84 -15.30 -46.13 68.63
CA ASP A 84 -15.93 -47.04 69.59
C ASP A 84 -17.29 -46.52 70.10
N VAL A 85 -17.52 -45.20 70.12
CA VAL A 85 -18.71 -44.55 70.71
C VAL A 85 -19.79 -44.23 69.67
N VAL A 86 -19.45 -43.88 68.43
CA VAL A 86 -20.42 -43.40 67.42
C VAL A 86 -20.11 -43.96 66.02
N SER A 87 -20.98 -44.83 65.50
CA SER A 87 -20.92 -45.35 64.10
C SER A 87 -21.84 -44.63 63.10
N ASP A 88 -22.46 -43.52 63.51
CA ASP A 88 -23.39 -42.75 62.69
C ASP A 88 -22.68 -41.61 61.93
N ALA A 89 -23.34 -40.99 60.94
CA ALA A 89 -22.80 -39.86 60.15
C ALA A 89 -22.37 -38.59 60.93
N ASP A 90 -22.59 -38.54 62.25
CA ASP A 90 -22.00 -37.50 63.11
C ASP A 90 -20.56 -37.88 63.50
N GLY A 91 -20.26 -39.17 63.66
CA GLY A 91 -18.90 -39.70 63.78
C GLY A 91 -18.06 -39.41 62.54
N GLU A 92 -18.62 -39.55 61.33
CA GLU A 92 -17.92 -39.20 60.08
C GLU A 92 -17.55 -37.71 60.00
N ARG A 93 -18.40 -36.81 60.51
CA ARG A 93 -18.09 -35.37 60.55
C ARG A 93 -17.03 -35.03 61.57
N HIS A 94 -17.11 -35.61 62.77
CA HIS A 94 -16.10 -35.40 63.80
C HIS A 94 -14.76 -36.02 63.35
N GLN A 95 -14.79 -37.10 62.58
CA GLN A 95 -13.60 -37.68 61.96
C GLN A 95 -12.99 -36.78 60.87
N LEU A 96 -13.83 -36.11 60.08
CA LEU A 96 -13.38 -35.08 59.13
C LEU A 96 -12.78 -33.86 59.86
N GLU A 97 -13.44 -33.39 60.93
CA GLU A 97 -12.94 -32.28 61.76
C GLU A 97 -11.61 -32.63 62.45
N LEU A 98 -11.47 -33.84 62.98
CA LEU A 98 -10.22 -34.35 63.54
C LEU A 98 -9.12 -34.45 62.48
N SER A 99 -9.44 -34.91 61.27
CA SER A 99 -8.48 -34.96 60.16
C SER A 99 -8.04 -33.57 59.70
N ALA A 100 -8.96 -32.59 59.67
CA ALA A 100 -8.65 -31.20 59.36
C ALA A 100 -7.79 -30.57 60.46
N LEU A 101 -8.07 -30.89 61.73
CA LEU A 101 -7.30 -30.41 62.87
C LEU A 101 -5.89 -31.01 62.89
N LYS A 102 -5.70 -32.29 62.53
CA LYS A 102 -4.36 -32.88 62.31
C LYS A 102 -3.54 -32.11 61.28
N VAL A 103 -4.17 -31.72 60.16
CA VAL A 103 -3.52 -30.92 59.12
C VAL A 103 -3.18 -29.52 59.63
N LEU A 104 -4.06 -28.87 60.40
CA LEU A 104 -3.78 -27.56 60.97
C LEU A 104 -2.68 -27.60 62.04
N LEU A 105 -2.67 -28.61 62.90
CA LEU A 105 -1.63 -28.79 63.92
C LEU A 105 -0.26 -29.03 63.30
N SER A 106 -0.18 -29.92 62.30
CA SER A 106 1.07 -30.14 61.57
C SER A 106 1.55 -28.85 60.90
N GLN A 107 0.66 -28.06 60.29
CA GLN A 107 1.02 -26.75 59.74
C GLN A 107 1.53 -25.78 60.81
N GLN A 108 0.86 -25.67 61.94
CA GLN A 108 1.27 -24.77 63.04
C GLN A 108 2.60 -25.21 63.67
N LEU A 109 2.86 -26.51 63.81
CA LEU A 109 4.15 -27.03 64.28
C LEU A 109 5.28 -26.78 63.26
N THR A 110 4.99 -26.87 61.96
CA THR A 110 5.95 -26.47 60.92
C THR A 110 6.22 -24.95 60.93
N GLU A 111 5.20 -24.13 61.24
CA GLU A 111 5.35 -22.68 61.43
C GLU A 111 6.23 -22.38 62.64
N VAL A 112 6.04 -23.07 63.77
CA VAL A 112 6.92 -23.00 64.94
C VAL A 112 8.35 -23.34 64.55
N GLY A 113 8.57 -24.45 63.83
CA GLY A 113 9.89 -24.81 63.31
C GLY A 113 10.52 -23.68 62.47
N ALA A 114 9.75 -23.09 61.54
CA ALA A 114 10.21 -21.99 60.69
C ALA A 114 10.51 -20.69 61.48
N LEU A 115 9.72 -20.38 62.49
CA LEU A 115 9.94 -19.23 63.39
C LEU A 115 11.21 -19.40 64.22
N TRP A 116 11.49 -20.62 64.70
CA TRP A 116 12.76 -20.94 65.36
C TRP A 116 13.96 -20.83 64.42
N HIS A 117 13.84 -21.36 63.21
CA HIS A 117 14.86 -21.22 62.17
C HIS A 117 15.20 -19.76 61.85
N THR A 118 14.18 -18.91 61.74
CA THR A 118 14.37 -17.49 61.42
C THR A 118 14.87 -16.68 62.61
N SER A 119 14.49 -17.04 63.84
CA SER A 119 15.00 -16.43 65.08
C SER A 119 16.50 -16.72 65.28
N ASN A 120 16.93 -17.98 65.11
CA ASN A 120 18.34 -18.39 65.18
C ASN A 120 19.19 -17.79 64.05
N ALA A 121 18.61 -17.57 62.86
CA ALA A 121 19.28 -16.89 61.76
C ALA A 121 19.39 -15.36 61.93
N ARG A 122 18.39 -14.71 62.57
CA ARG A 122 18.32 -13.24 62.76
C ARG A 122 18.97 -12.71 64.03
N GLN A 123 19.38 -13.57 64.96
CA GLN A 123 20.10 -13.17 66.18
C GLN A 123 21.43 -12.44 65.91
N LEU A 124 21.87 -12.37 64.65
CA LEU A 124 23.03 -11.59 64.22
C LEU A 124 22.77 -10.08 64.08
N GLN A 125 21.53 -9.58 64.07
CA GLN A 125 21.28 -8.18 63.67
C GLN A 125 20.37 -7.31 64.55
N THR A 126 19.47 -7.81 65.39
CA THR A 126 18.66 -6.92 66.27
C THR A 126 18.07 -7.65 67.47
N SER A 127 18.21 -7.08 68.67
CA SER A 127 17.72 -7.63 69.95
C SER A 127 16.21 -7.55 70.18
N SER A 128 15.44 -6.82 69.37
CA SER A 128 13.98 -6.67 69.56
C SER A 128 13.12 -7.68 68.78
N SER A 129 13.60 -8.21 67.64
CA SER A 129 12.80 -9.11 66.79
C SER A 129 12.72 -10.55 67.30
N GLY A 130 13.65 -10.99 68.15
CA GLY A 130 13.68 -12.35 68.69
C GLY A 130 12.63 -12.61 69.77
N ALA A 131 12.29 -11.60 70.57
CA ALA A 131 11.29 -11.72 71.64
C ALA A 131 9.88 -11.99 71.06
N ALA A 132 9.49 -11.24 70.03
CA ALA A 132 8.18 -11.40 69.38
C ALA A 132 8.00 -12.77 68.69
N SER A 133 9.07 -13.38 68.19
CA SER A 133 9.00 -14.76 67.63
C SER A 133 8.88 -15.83 68.72
N VAL A 134 9.46 -15.60 69.90
CA VAL A 134 9.35 -16.54 71.03
C VAL A 134 7.94 -16.46 71.64
N ASP A 135 7.39 -15.26 71.79
CA ASP A 135 6.00 -15.07 72.28
C ASP A 135 5.00 -15.77 71.35
N ARG A 136 5.16 -15.62 70.03
CA ARG A 136 4.29 -16.30 69.04
C ARG A 136 4.40 -17.83 69.09
N VAL A 137 5.56 -18.39 69.40
CA VAL A 137 5.73 -19.84 69.57
C VAL A 137 4.96 -20.33 70.80
N VAL A 138 4.98 -19.56 71.90
CA VAL A 138 4.21 -19.88 73.11
C VAL A 138 2.71 -19.81 72.80
N ASP A 139 2.25 -18.76 72.13
CA ASP A 139 0.84 -18.60 71.73
C ASP A 139 0.35 -19.78 70.88
N ILE A 140 1.16 -20.23 69.91
CA ILE A 140 0.81 -21.38 69.06
C ILE A 140 0.72 -22.65 69.90
N ARG A 141 1.67 -22.90 70.81
CA ARG A 141 1.66 -24.11 71.67
C ARG A 141 0.48 -24.10 72.64
N GLU A 142 0.12 -22.95 73.21
CA GLU A 142 -1.06 -22.82 74.06
C GLU A 142 -2.35 -23.06 73.27
N TRP A 143 -2.44 -22.54 72.05
CA TRP A 143 -3.57 -22.81 71.16
C TRP A 143 -3.72 -24.31 70.84
N ILE A 144 -2.62 -25.00 70.55
CA ILE A 144 -2.63 -26.46 70.31
C ILE A 144 -3.18 -27.21 71.52
N ALA A 145 -2.70 -26.87 72.73
CA ALA A 145 -3.17 -27.51 73.96
C ALA A 145 -4.65 -27.25 74.25
N GLU A 146 -5.13 -26.04 73.94
CA GLU A 146 -6.54 -25.65 74.11
C GLU A 146 -7.47 -26.39 73.13
N GLU A 147 -7.07 -26.51 71.85
CA GLU A 147 -7.86 -27.24 70.85
C GLU A 147 -7.94 -28.74 71.16
N LEU A 148 -6.85 -29.36 71.64
CA LEU A 148 -6.89 -30.75 72.11
C LEU A 148 -7.87 -30.91 73.29
N ARG A 149 -7.84 -29.99 74.26
CA ARG A 149 -8.77 -30.00 75.41
C ARG A 149 -10.23 -29.85 74.99
N LYS A 150 -10.51 -29.01 73.98
CA LYS A 150 -11.86 -28.87 73.40
C LYS A 150 -12.32 -30.14 72.71
N CYS A 151 -11.44 -30.82 71.98
CA CYS A 151 -11.77 -32.10 71.35
C CYS A 151 -12.13 -33.16 72.39
N GLU A 152 -11.35 -33.27 73.47
CA GLU A 152 -11.63 -34.18 74.58
C GLU A 152 -13.00 -33.87 75.23
N ALA A 153 -13.26 -32.60 75.55
CA ALA A 153 -14.53 -32.18 76.15
C ALA A 153 -15.74 -32.40 75.23
N ASN A 154 -15.60 -32.21 73.92
CA ASN A 154 -16.65 -32.47 72.94
C ASN A 154 -16.98 -33.96 72.84
N ILE A 155 -15.97 -34.84 72.94
CA ILE A 155 -16.16 -36.29 72.95
C ILE A 155 -16.83 -36.74 74.24
N GLU A 156 -16.45 -36.17 75.38
CA GLU A 156 -17.15 -36.40 76.65
C GLU A 156 -18.62 -35.94 76.59
N ALA A 157 -18.91 -34.83 75.91
CA ALA A 157 -20.28 -34.36 75.69
C ALA A 157 -21.09 -35.28 74.76
N LEU A 158 -20.46 -35.83 73.70
CA LEU A 158 -21.07 -36.82 72.80
C LEU A 158 -21.31 -38.18 73.48
N ALA A 159 -20.53 -38.51 74.51
CA ALA A 159 -20.75 -39.71 75.33
C ALA A 159 -22.00 -39.61 76.23
N THR A 160 -22.62 -38.44 76.35
CA THR A 160 -23.93 -38.25 77.01
C THR A 160 -25.06 -38.09 75.98
N PRO A 161 -25.86 -39.14 75.69
CA PRO A 161 -26.78 -39.10 74.56
C PRO A 161 -28.11 -38.40 74.90
N SER A 162 -28.40 -37.25 74.26
CA SER A 162 -29.69 -36.54 74.38
C SER A 162 -30.49 -36.60 73.07
N ALA A 163 -31.48 -37.49 73.03
CA ALA A 163 -32.10 -38.04 71.82
C ALA A 163 -32.96 -37.13 70.94
N GLY A 164 -33.27 -35.89 71.35
CA GLY A 164 -34.36 -35.12 70.75
C GLY A 164 -33.96 -34.14 69.64
N PHE A 165 -32.74 -33.61 69.66
CA PHE A 165 -32.34 -32.43 68.89
C PHE A 165 -31.31 -32.70 67.77
N GLU A 166 -30.66 -33.86 67.77
CA GLU A 166 -29.45 -34.13 66.95
C GLU A 166 -29.75 -34.24 65.44
N HIS A 167 -30.87 -34.84 65.03
CA HIS A 167 -31.10 -35.18 63.62
C HIS A 167 -31.46 -34.00 62.70
N GLN A 168 -32.09 -32.94 63.23
CA GLN A 168 -32.39 -31.76 62.41
C GLN A 168 -31.17 -30.85 62.27
N GLN A 169 -30.40 -30.73 63.36
CA GLN A 169 -29.11 -30.05 63.36
C GLN A 169 -28.14 -30.76 62.40
N LYS A 170 -28.23 -32.09 62.33
CA LYS A 170 -27.52 -32.88 61.33
C LYS A 170 -27.86 -32.47 59.90
N ALA A 171 -29.13 -32.43 59.50
CA ALA A 171 -29.51 -32.07 58.13
C ALA A 171 -29.08 -30.64 57.73
N VAL A 172 -29.18 -29.67 58.64
CA VAL A 172 -28.73 -28.28 58.41
C VAL A 172 -27.21 -28.22 58.20
N VAL A 173 -26.44 -28.93 59.03
CA VAL A 173 -24.97 -28.99 58.88
C VAL A 173 -24.57 -29.70 57.59
N GLU A 174 -25.29 -30.75 57.19
CA GLU A 174 -25.12 -31.47 55.91
C GLU A 174 -25.35 -30.54 54.71
N CYS A 175 -26.43 -29.75 54.77
CA CYS A 175 -26.76 -28.75 53.77
C CYS A 175 -25.66 -27.69 53.65
N ARG A 176 -25.21 -27.14 54.78
CA ARG A 176 -24.12 -26.13 54.81
C ARG A 176 -22.79 -26.71 54.33
N ALA A 177 -22.48 -27.95 54.66
CA ALA A 177 -21.27 -28.62 54.16
C ALA A 177 -21.34 -28.80 52.63
N ALA A 178 -22.48 -29.24 52.10
CA ALA A 178 -22.70 -29.36 50.67
C ALA A 178 -22.62 -28.00 49.95
N ALA A 179 -23.13 -26.92 50.57
CA ALA A 179 -23.06 -25.57 50.03
C ALA A 179 -21.61 -25.06 49.98
N ARG A 180 -20.83 -25.27 51.05
CA ARG A 180 -19.39 -24.93 51.08
C ARG A 180 -18.62 -25.70 50.00
N GLN A 181 -18.88 -26.99 49.84
CA GLN A 181 -18.24 -27.79 48.79
C GLN A 181 -18.60 -27.28 47.38
N ALA A 182 -19.86 -26.90 47.15
CA ALA A 182 -20.29 -26.29 45.90
C ALA A 182 -19.62 -24.92 45.65
N GLN A 183 -19.45 -24.10 46.69
CA GLN A 183 -18.74 -22.81 46.58
C GLN A 183 -17.25 -22.99 46.28
N LEU A 184 -16.58 -23.97 46.91
CA LEU A 184 -15.16 -24.27 46.65
C LEU A 184 -14.94 -24.77 45.22
N THR A 185 -15.79 -25.69 44.76
CA THR A 185 -15.74 -26.18 43.38
C THR A 185 -16.04 -25.08 42.37
N PHE A 186 -17.00 -24.20 42.66
CA PHE A 186 -17.27 -23.02 41.84
C PHE A 186 -16.08 -22.05 41.81
N ALA A 187 -15.42 -21.81 42.94
CA ALA A 187 -14.22 -20.98 43.00
C ALA A 187 -13.09 -21.56 42.15
N ALA A 188 -12.84 -22.87 42.24
CA ALA A 188 -11.87 -23.57 41.41
C ALA A 188 -12.18 -23.47 39.90
N LEU A 189 -13.48 -23.53 39.52
CA LEU A 189 -13.91 -23.28 38.14
C LEU A 189 -13.69 -21.82 37.71
N CYS A 190 -13.90 -20.86 38.61
CA CYS A 190 -13.62 -19.46 38.32
C CYS A 190 -12.13 -19.22 38.10
N ASP A 191 -11.27 -19.85 38.89
CA ASP A 191 -9.81 -19.72 38.79
C ASP A 191 -9.25 -20.39 37.53
N SER A 192 -9.87 -21.47 37.04
CA SER A 192 -9.43 -22.13 35.82
C SER A 192 -9.90 -21.41 34.55
N TYR A 193 -11.15 -20.97 34.49
CA TYR A 193 -11.74 -20.42 33.27
C TYR A 193 -11.75 -18.89 33.18
N HIS A 194 -11.51 -18.18 34.29
CA HIS A 194 -11.55 -16.71 34.36
C HIS A 194 -12.80 -16.10 33.69
N PRO A 195 -14.01 -16.51 34.11
CA PRO A 195 -15.24 -16.11 33.44
C PRO A 195 -15.52 -14.61 33.58
N ALA A 196 -16.35 -14.09 32.68
CA ALA A 196 -16.84 -12.72 32.77
C ALA A 196 -17.54 -12.48 34.13
N HIS A 197 -17.32 -11.30 34.70
CA HIS A 197 -17.86 -10.92 36.01
C HIS A 197 -19.37 -11.15 36.13
N GLN A 198 -20.14 -10.86 35.08
CA GLN A 198 -21.59 -11.06 35.06
C GLN A 198 -21.99 -12.53 35.26
N LEU A 199 -21.32 -13.46 34.55
CA LEU A 199 -21.58 -14.90 34.68
C LEU A 199 -21.20 -15.40 36.08
N ARG A 200 -20.08 -14.90 36.62
CA ARG A 200 -19.65 -15.23 37.99
C ARG A 200 -20.74 -14.84 39.01
N VAL A 201 -21.23 -13.61 38.94
CA VAL A 201 -22.26 -13.12 39.87
C VAL A 201 -23.57 -13.90 39.74
N THR A 202 -24.01 -14.22 38.52
CA THR A 202 -25.28 -14.96 38.32
C THR A 202 -25.23 -16.36 38.92
N PHE A 203 -24.11 -17.08 38.73
CA PHE A 203 -23.99 -18.44 39.25
C PHE A 203 -23.72 -18.46 40.76
N GLU A 204 -22.98 -17.49 41.29
CA GLU A 204 -22.83 -17.34 42.74
C GLU A 204 -24.17 -17.05 43.42
N ALA A 205 -24.99 -16.17 42.83
CA ALA A 205 -26.34 -15.90 43.32
C ALA A 205 -27.25 -17.13 43.24
N ALA A 206 -27.17 -17.93 42.16
CA ALA A 206 -27.94 -19.15 42.01
C ALA A 206 -27.58 -20.21 43.08
N LEU A 207 -26.30 -20.39 43.38
CA LEU A 207 -25.84 -21.31 44.44
C LEU A 207 -26.32 -20.86 45.83
N LYS A 208 -26.25 -19.55 46.12
CA LYS A 208 -26.77 -18.99 47.39
C LYS A 208 -28.28 -19.14 47.51
N SER A 209 -29.02 -18.84 46.45
CA SER A 209 -30.48 -19.02 46.41
C SER A 209 -30.87 -20.48 46.64
N ALA A 210 -30.15 -21.44 46.03
CA ALA A 210 -30.40 -22.86 46.23
C ALA A 210 -30.12 -23.31 47.67
N GLU A 211 -29.10 -22.75 48.33
CA GLU A 211 -28.83 -22.97 49.76
C GLU A 211 -29.97 -22.41 50.63
N GLU A 212 -30.39 -21.17 50.39
CA GLU A 212 -31.47 -20.53 51.15
C GLU A 212 -32.79 -21.28 51.01
N ASP A 213 -33.17 -21.68 49.80
CA ASP A 213 -34.39 -22.44 49.51
C ASP A 213 -34.40 -23.84 50.16
N THR A 214 -33.23 -24.44 50.33
CA THR A 214 -33.11 -25.78 50.94
C THR A 214 -33.11 -25.70 52.46
N LEU A 215 -32.45 -24.69 53.04
CA LEU A 215 -32.56 -24.37 54.46
C LEU A 215 -34.01 -24.05 54.84
N ALA A 216 -34.73 -23.24 54.05
CA ALA A 216 -36.15 -22.95 54.27
C ALA A 216 -37.02 -24.21 54.23
N ARG A 217 -36.73 -25.17 53.33
CA ARG A 217 -37.42 -26.46 53.28
C ARG A 217 -37.12 -27.34 54.50
N ILE A 218 -35.88 -27.36 54.99
CA ILE A 218 -35.49 -28.11 56.20
C ILE A 218 -36.15 -27.50 57.45
N GLU A 219 -36.27 -26.17 57.51
CA GLU A 219 -36.97 -25.46 58.59
C GLU A 219 -38.48 -25.69 58.53
N GLY A 220 -39.10 -25.65 57.34
CA GLY A 220 -40.52 -25.91 57.15
C GLY A 220 -40.95 -27.36 57.45
N ALA A 221 -40.02 -28.32 57.33
CA ALA A 221 -40.25 -29.72 57.69
C ALA A 221 -40.25 -29.99 59.21
N ARG A 222 -40.00 -28.97 60.05
CA ARG A 222 -39.85 -29.12 61.50
C ARG A 222 -41.16 -29.57 62.18
N ALA A 223 -41.07 -30.62 63.00
CA ALA A 223 -42.15 -31.01 63.91
C ALA A 223 -42.34 -29.96 65.04
N PRO A 224 -43.57 -29.77 65.56
CA PRO A 224 -43.86 -28.78 66.59
C PRO A 224 -42.98 -28.93 67.84
N ARG A 225 -42.58 -27.78 68.40
CA ARG A 225 -41.42 -27.59 69.29
C ARG A 225 -41.58 -28.12 70.72
N ALA A 226 -42.76 -28.59 71.11
CA ALA A 226 -43.04 -29.13 72.43
C ALA A 226 -43.34 -30.61 72.31
N ALA A 227 -42.31 -31.46 72.47
CA ALA A 227 -42.53 -32.89 72.64
C ALA A 227 -43.28 -33.08 73.97
N ALA A 228 -44.53 -33.53 73.90
CA ALA A 228 -45.29 -33.89 75.09
C ALA A 228 -44.72 -35.16 75.74
N THR A 229 -43.96 -35.96 74.99
CA THR A 229 -43.40 -37.23 75.47
C THR A 229 -41.87 -37.18 75.66
N PRO A 230 -41.35 -37.85 76.71
CA PRO A 230 -39.92 -37.92 76.97
C PRO A 230 -39.11 -38.52 75.80
N PRO A 231 -37.89 -38.02 75.55
CA PRO A 231 -37.03 -38.43 74.43
C PRO A 231 -36.71 -39.94 74.39
N ASP A 232 -36.55 -40.57 75.56
CA ASP A 232 -36.27 -42.02 75.65
C ASP A 232 -37.46 -42.87 75.22
N ILE A 233 -38.69 -42.42 75.51
CA ILE A 233 -39.91 -43.09 75.08
C ILE A 233 -40.09 -42.92 73.57
N LEU A 234 -39.82 -41.73 73.04
CA LEU A 234 -39.86 -41.47 71.59
C LEU A 234 -38.85 -42.30 70.80
N ARG A 235 -37.67 -42.60 71.35
CA ARG A 235 -36.70 -43.52 70.72
C ARG A 235 -37.27 -44.93 70.59
N THR A 236 -37.80 -45.48 71.68
CA THR A 236 -38.34 -46.84 71.71
C THR A 236 -39.59 -46.97 70.85
N VAL A 237 -40.51 -46.00 70.94
CA VAL A 237 -41.70 -45.91 70.08
C VAL A 237 -41.31 -45.73 68.61
N GLY A 238 -40.31 -44.88 68.33
CA GLY A 238 -39.77 -44.70 66.99
C GLY A 238 -39.19 -45.98 66.38
N LEU A 239 -38.56 -46.85 67.18
CA LEU A 239 -38.11 -48.18 66.76
C LEU A 239 -39.31 -49.11 66.46
N ILE A 240 -40.34 -49.11 67.30
CA ILE A 240 -41.57 -49.90 67.08
C ILE A 240 -42.26 -49.47 65.77
N VAL A 241 -42.36 -48.16 65.53
CA VAL A 241 -42.89 -47.58 64.29
C VAL A 241 -41.99 -47.90 63.09
N ARG A 242 -40.66 -47.96 63.27
CA ARG A 242 -39.72 -48.37 62.21
C ARG A 242 -39.88 -49.84 61.83
N MET A 243 -40.09 -50.71 62.80
CA MET A 243 -40.27 -52.16 62.61
C MET A 243 -41.67 -52.55 62.11
N GLY A 244 -42.67 -51.66 62.22
CA GLY A 244 -43.99 -51.88 61.63
C GLY A 244 -43.93 -51.92 60.11
N GLN A 245 -44.22 -53.07 59.50
CA GLN A 245 -44.16 -53.26 58.04
C GLN A 245 -45.09 -52.29 57.27
N SER A 246 -46.21 -51.91 57.87
CA SER A 246 -47.21 -50.98 57.29
C SER A 246 -46.87 -49.49 57.49
N ALA A 247 -45.92 -49.16 58.37
CA ALA A 247 -45.53 -47.78 58.68
C ALA A 247 -44.38 -47.25 57.79
N ARG A 248 -44.18 -47.88 56.62
CA ARG A 248 -43.25 -47.40 55.58
C ARG A 248 -43.83 -46.26 54.76
N GLN A 249 -45.15 -46.11 54.76
CA GLN A 249 -45.87 -44.97 54.18
C GLN A 249 -46.18 -43.97 55.30
N PHE A 250 -46.01 -42.67 55.03
CA PHE A 250 -46.25 -41.60 56.02
C PHE A 250 -47.74 -41.35 56.29
N ASP A 251 -48.62 -41.92 55.46
CA ASP A 251 -50.06 -41.89 55.61
C ASP A 251 -50.52 -43.22 56.21
N ILE A 252 -50.65 -43.24 57.54
CA ILE A 252 -50.95 -44.45 58.32
C ILE A 252 -52.47 -44.54 58.50
N SER A 253 -53.06 -45.70 58.17
CA SER A 253 -54.49 -45.93 58.35
C SER A 253 -54.86 -46.02 59.84
N ALA A 254 -56.12 -45.72 60.18
CA ALA A 254 -56.59 -45.82 61.56
C ALA A 254 -56.33 -47.21 62.18
N ALA A 255 -56.45 -48.29 61.40
CA ALA A 255 -56.17 -49.66 61.83
C ALA A 255 -54.69 -49.93 62.12
N THR A 256 -53.78 -49.24 61.42
CA THR A 256 -52.34 -49.38 61.65
C THR A 256 -51.87 -48.51 62.82
N MET A 257 -52.53 -47.37 63.06
CA MET A 257 -52.33 -46.57 64.26
C MET A 257 -52.71 -47.34 65.54
N THR A 258 -53.86 -48.03 65.56
CA THR A 258 -54.25 -48.87 66.70
C THR A 258 -53.29 -50.03 66.93
N ALA A 259 -52.87 -50.74 65.86
CA ALA A 259 -51.89 -51.82 65.98
C ALA A 259 -50.53 -51.34 66.54
N LEU A 260 -50.09 -50.13 66.17
CA LEU A 260 -48.88 -49.52 66.72
C LEU A 260 -49.06 -49.12 68.19
N ALA A 261 -50.21 -48.53 68.53
CA ALA A 261 -50.54 -48.17 69.91
C ALA A 261 -50.60 -49.40 70.83
N GLU A 262 -51.16 -50.52 70.38
CA GLU A 262 -51.17 -51.78 71.13
C GLU A 262 -49.74 -52.30 71.39
N ARG A 263 -48.86 -52.24 70.39
CA ARG A 263 -47.46 -52.66 70.54
C ARG A 263 -46.66 -51.75 71.48
N VAL A 264 -46.94 -50.45 71.47
CA VAL A 264 -46.31 -49.50 72.40
C VAL A 264 -46.85 -49.69 73.82
N SER A 265 -48.16 -49.93 73.98
CA SER A 265 -48.80 -50.24 75.26
C SER A 265 -48.25 -51.53 75.88
N ALA A 266 -47.93 -52.54 75.06
CA ALA A 266 -47.29 -53.77 75.52
C ALA A 266 -45.87 -53.54 76.09
N VAL A 267 -45.14 -52.54 75.58
CA VAL A 267 -43.78 -52.18 76.06
C VAL A 267 -43.86 -51.24 77.27
N TYR A 268 -44.90 -50.41 77.36
CA TYR A 268 -45.13 -49.46 78.46
C TYR A 268 -46.52 -49.66 79.10
N PRO A 269 -46.75 -50.74 79.86
CA PRO A 269 -48.08 -51.08 80.40
C PRO A 269 -48.62 -50.08 81.43
N GLY A 270 -47.76 -49.22 81.99
CA GLY A 270 -48.15 -48.14 82.91
C GLY A 270 -48.50 -46.81 82.21
N MET A 271 -48.38 -46.71 80.88
CA MET A 271 -48.64 -45.49 80.13
C MET A 271 -50.12 -45.40 79.75
N PRO A 272 -50.82 -44.27 80.03
CA PRO A 272 -52.22 -44.12 79.64
C PRO A 272 -52.35 -44.11 78.11
N SER A 273 -53.42 -44.74 77.59
CA SER A 273 -53.67 -44.91 76.16
C SER A 273 -53.59 -43.59 75.36
N ALA A 274 -54.05 -42.47 75.95
CA ALA A 274 -53.93 -41.15 75.35
C ALA A 274 -52.47 -40.71 75.12
N GLN A 275 -51.56 -40.97 76.08
CA GLN A 275 -50.14 -40.66 75.93
C GLN A 275 -49.44 -41.61 74.96
N VAL A 276 -49.88 -42.87 74.87
CA VAL A 276 -49.38 -43.82 73.87
C VAL A 276 -49.70 -43.35 72.45
N HIS A 277 -50.93 -42.91 72.20
CA HIS A 277 -51.32 -42.36 70.89
C HIS A 277 -50.53 -41.10 70.54
N VAL A 278 -50.36 -40.17 71.48
CA VAL A 278 -49.52 -38.97 71.30
C VAL A 278 -48.07 -39.34 70.99
N ALA A 279 -47.48 -40.31 71.71
CA ALA A 279 -46.11 -40.76 71.45
C ALA A 279 -45.95 -41.37 70.04
N VAL A 280 -46.93 -42.14 69.59
CA VAL A 280 -46.93 -42.74 68.25
C VAL A 280 -47.05 -41.64 67.19
N GLU A 281 -47.97 -40.70 67.32
CA GLU A 281 -48.14 -39.57 66.39
C GLU A 281 -46.90 -38.66 66.35
N GLU A 282 -46.33 -38.30 67.50
CA GLU A 282 -45.09 -37.54 67.59
C GLU A 282 -43.92 -38.28 66.91
N SER A 283 -43.79 -39.59 67.11
CA SER A 283 -42.73 -40.39 66.47
C SER A 283 -42.86 -40.47 64.94
N ILE A 284 -44.10 -40.55 64.42
CA ILE A 284 -44.39 -40.55 62.99
C ILE A 284 -44.07 -39.18 62.39
N ALA A 285 -44.48 -38.10 63.08
CA ALA A 285 -44.20 -36.73 62.67
C ALA A 285 -42.69 -36.45 62.64
N LEU A 286 -41.94 -36.88 63.66
CA LEU A 286 -40.47 -36.76 63.70
C LEU A 286 -39.79 -37.56 62.58
N ARG A 287 -40.29 -38.76 62.27
CA ARG A 287 -39.79 -39.57 61.16
C ARG A 287 -40.05 -38.91 59.80
N LYS A 288 -41.24 -38.34 59.61
CA LYS A 288 -41.62 -37.59 58.40
C LYS A 288 -40.74 -36.34 58.22
N ALA A 289 -40.56 -35.57 59.28
CA ALA A 289 -39.67 -34.41 59.32
C ALA A 289 -38.24 -34.79 58.89
N ARG A 290 -37.68 -35.87 59.48
CA ARG A 290 -36.34 -36.38 59.14
C ARG A 290 -36.23 -36.81 57.68
N ALA A 291 -37.23 -37.52 57.16
CA ALA A 291 -37.22 -37.97 55.77
C ALA A 291 -37.29 -36.79 54.78
N LEU A 292 -38.14 -35.80 55.07
CA LEU A 292 -38.24 -34.58 54.27
C LEU A 292 -36.96 -33.76 54.30
N SER A 293 -36.32 -33.62 55.47
CA SER A 293 -35.03 -32.91 55.56
C SER A 293 -33.92 -33.63 54.80
N GLN A 294 -33.84 -34.95 54.89
CA GLN A 294 -32.85 -35.74 54.14
C GLN A 294 -33.10 -35.70 52.62
N ALA A 295 -34.36 -35.73 52.19
CA ALA A 295 -34.72 -35.56 50.79
C ALA A 295 -34.32 -34.17 50.28
N ALA A 296 -34.59 -33.11 51.05
CA ALA A 296 -34.20 -31.75 50.69
C ALA A 296 -32.67 -31.59 50.51
N VAL A 297 -31.87 -32.18 51.40
CA VAL A 297 -30.39 -32.20 51.27
C VAL A 297 -29.95 -32.98 50.03
N SER A 298 -30.57 -34.14 49.77
CA SER A 298 -30.23 -34.96 48.59
C SER A 298 -30.55 -34.23 47.28
N ASP A 299 -31.69 -33.55 47.22
CA ASP A 299 -32.08 -32.74 46.07
C ASP A 299 -31.17 -31.51 45.91
N PHE A 300 -30.73 -30.90 47.01
CA PHE A 300 -29.73 -29.82 46.99
C PHE A 300 -28.40 -30.28 46.37
N GLN A 301 -27.89 -31.45 46.77
CA GLN A 301 -26.66 -32.00 46.22
C GLN A 301 -26.79 -32.25 44.70
N ARG A 302 -27.93 -32.79 44.25
CA ARG A 302 -28.21 -33.01 42.82
C ARG A 302 -28.28 -31.70 42.04
N THR A 303 -28.96 -30.70 42.58
CA THR A 303 -29.07 -29.37 41.96
C THR A 303 -27.72 -28.67 41.88
N ASN A 304 -26.87 -28.77 42.92
CA ASN A 304 -25.50 -28.24 42.88
C ASN A 304 -24.65 -28.91 41.80
N ILE A 305 -24.69 -30.24 41.66
CA ILE A 305 -23.96 -30.95 40.60
C ILE A 305 -24.40 -30.46 39.22
N PHE A 306 -25.71 -30.33 39.00
CA PHE A 306 -26.25 -29.83 37.74
C PHE A 306 -25.86 -28.37 37.47
N LEU A 307 -25.98 -27.50 38.48
CA LEU A 307 -25.60 -26.09 38.37
C LEU A 307 -24.12 -25.95 38.05
N LEU A 308 -23.22 -26.65 38.74
CA LEU A 308 -21.78 -26.59 38.50
C LEU A 308 -21.40 -27.11 37.11
N SER A 309 -22.01 -28.21 36.66
CA SER A 309 -21.83 -28.71 35.29
C SER A 309 -22.32 -27.69 34.25
N SER A 310 -23.46 -27.04 34.51
CA SER A 310 -23.97 -25.97 33.66
C SER A 310 -23.02 -24.76 33.66
N CYS A 311 -22.48 -24.35 34.82
CA CYS A 311 -21.47 -23.29 34.94
C CYS A 311 -20.26 -23.58 34.04
N GLU A 312 -19.68 -24.77 34.15
CA GLU A 312 -18.51 -25.19 33.38
C GLU A 312 -18.80 -25.12 31.88
N SER A 313 -19.95 -25.64 31.43
CA SER A 313 -20.37 -25.56 30.04
C SER A 313 -20.52 -24.11 29.54
N ALA A 314 -21.10 -23.23 30.36
CA ALA A 314 -21.27 -21.82 30.03
C ALA A 314 -19.92 -21.08 29.94
N PHE A 315 -18.98 -21.41 30.82
CA PHE A 315 -17.62 -20.85 30.81
C PHE A 315 -16.86 -21.28 29.55
N LEU A 316 -16.96 -22.55 29.16
CA LEU A 316 -16.36 -23.04 27.92
C LEU A 316 -16.92 -22.33 26.68
N VAL A 317 -18.24 -22.16 26.60
CA VAL A 317 -18.88 -21.45 25.48
C VAL A 317 -18.46 -19.98 25.44
N ALA A 318 -18.41 -19.31 26.59
CA ALA A 318 -17.97 -17.92 26.68
C ALA A 318 -16.53 -17.76 26.19
N GLN A 319 -15.62 -18.63 26.63
CA GLN A 319 -14.21 -18.61 26.22
C GLN A 319 -14.05 -18.88 24.72
N GLN A 320 -14.77 -19.86 24.16
CA GLN A 320 -14.75 -20.12 22.72
C GLN A 320 -15.29 -18.93 21.92
N SER A 321 -16.35 -18.29 22.41
CA SER A 321 -16.92 -17.10 21.77
C SER A 321 -15.93 -15.94 21.75
N GLU A 322 -15.20 -15.71 22.84
CA GLU A 322 -14.15 -14.69 22.88
C GLU A 322 -13.00 -14.99 21.92
N LYS A 323 -12.50 -16.23 21.89
CA LYS A 323 -11.48 -16.66 20.93
C LYS A 323 -11.93 -16.40 19.49
N GLN A 324 -13.15 -16.79 19.13
CA GLN A 324 -13.71 -16.53 17.80
C GLN A 324 -13.84 -15.03 17.50
N ARG A 325 -14.17 -14.19 18.49
CA ARG A 325 -14.21 -12.73 18.30
C ARG A 325 -12.81 -12.17 18.06
N GLN A 326 -11.81 -12.66 18.77
CA GLN A 326 -10.40 -12.27 18.58
C GLN A 326 -9.92 -12.67 17.18
N GLU A 327 -10.14 -13.91 16.76
CA GLU A 327 -9.80 -14.39 15.41
C GLU A 327 -10.48 -13.57 14.32
N LYS A 328 -11.77 -13.24 14.48
CA LYS A 328 -12.51 -12.38 13.54
C LYS A 328 -11.94 -10.95 13.51
N ALA A 329 -11.58 -10.39 14.66
CA ALA A 329 -10.98 -9.06 14.75
C ALA A 329 -9.59 -9.02 14.11
N GLU A 330 -8.76 -10.04 14.33
CA GLU A 330 -7.46 -10.18 13.68
C GLU A 330 -7.59 -10.36 12.17
N ALA A 331 -8.50 -11.22 11.71
CA ALA A 331 -8.79 -11.38 10.29
C ALA A 331 -9.28 -10.07 9.66
N ALA A 332 -10.09 -9.27 10.37
CA ALA A 332 -10.52 -7.96 9.91
C ALA A 332 -9.33 -6.99 9.80
N ARG A 333 -8.44 -6.95 10.81
CA ARG A 333 -7.20 -6.15 10.76
C ARG A 333 -6.32 -6.53 9.57
N GLN A 334 -6.10 -7.82 9.35
CA GLN A 334 -5.33 -8.32 8.20
C GLN A 334 -5.94 -7.92 6.86
N ARG A 335 -7.28 -7.95 6.72
CA ARG A 335 -7.97 -7.48 5.50
C ARG A 335 -7.76 -5.99 5.26
N VAL A 336 -7.86 -5.17 6.30
CA VAL A 336 -7.62 -3.72 6.22
C VAL A 336 -6.16 -3.45 5.85
N GLU A 337 -5.20 -4.12 6.48
CA GLU A 337 -3.78 -3.99 6.13
C GLU A 337 -3.52 -4.38 4.67
N ALA A 338 -4.08 -5.50 4.21
CA ALA A 338 -3.95 -5.93 2.82
C ALA A 338 -4.58 -4.92 1.85
N GLN A 339 -5.74 -4.35 2.18
CA GLN A 339 -6.37 -3.29 1.40
C GLN A 339 -5.49 -2.04 1.35
N ASN A 340 -4.94 -1.62 2.49
CA ASN A 340 -4.07 -0.45 2.58
C ASN A 340 -2.78 -0.65 1.76
N ARG A 341 -2.17 -1.85 1.78
CA ARG A 341 -1.02 -2.17 0.93
C ARG A 341 -1.36 -2.08 -0.56
N ARG A 342 -2.52 -2.58 -0.98
CA ARG A 342 -2.99 -2.45 -2.36
C ARG A 342 -3.26 -1.01 -2.74
N HIS A 343 -3.88 -0.22 -1.87
CA HIS A 343 -4.11 1.20 -2.09
C HIS A 343 -2.79 1.96 -2.22
N ALA A 344 -1.81 1.69 -1.35
CA ALA A 344 -0.49 2.30 -1.41
C ALA A 344 0.21 1.99 -2.75
N HIS A 345 0.21 0.73 -3.17
CA HIS A 345 0.77 0.33 -4.46
C HIS A 345 0.07 1.05 -5.64
N LEU A 346 -1.26 1.09 -5.65
CA LEU A 346 -2.01 1.80 -6.69
C LEU A 346 -1.74 3.31 -6.68
N THR A 347 -1.52 3.92 -5.51
CA THR A 347 -1.16 5.34 -5.44
C THR A 347 0.24 5.60 -6.00
N GLU A 348 1.20 4.71 -5.76
CA GLU A 348 2.55 4.79 -6.35
C GLU A 348 2.49 4.64 -7.87
N GLU A 349 1.73 3.67 -8.40
CA GLU A 349 1.54 3.48 -9.84
C GLU A 349 0.88 4.70 -10.50
N ARG A 350 -0.15 5.28 -9.86
CA ARG A 350 -0.80 6.50 -10.35
C ARG A 350 0.17 7.67 -10.39
N ALA A 351 0.95 7.89 -9.33
CA ALA A 351 1.96 8.94 -9.28
C ALA A 351 3.03 8.77 -10.37
N ALA A 352 3.47 7.53 -10.61
CA ALA A 352 4.42 7.20 -11.67
C ALA A 352 3.83 7.50 -13.06
N TYR A 353 2.57 7.10 -13.31
CA TYR A 353 1.89 7.38 -14.56
C TYR A 353 1.70 8.88 -14.80
N GLU A 354 1.27 9.63 -13.80
CA GLU A 354 1.15 11.10 -13.87
C GLU A 354 2.49 11.78 -14.17
N ALA A 355 3.59 11.28 -13.59
CA ALA A 355 4.93 11.78 -13.89
C ALA A 355 5.31 11.55 -15.37
N VAL A 356 5.01 10.37 -15.91
CA VAL A 356 5.22 10.06 -17.34
C VAL A 356 4.37 10.97 -18.23
N LEU A 357 3.11 11.22 -17.87
CA LEU A 357 2.25 12.13 -18.61
C LEU A 357 2.79 13.57 -18.61
N ARG A 358 3.20 14.08 -17.44
CA ARG A 358 3.85 15.39 -17.32
C ARG A 358 5.11 15.49 -18.17
N GLN A 359 5.94 14.45 -18.16
CA GLN A 359 7.14 14.41 -19.00
C GLN A 359 6.77 14.46 -20.49
N ARG A 360 5.80 13.65 -20.94
CA ARG A 360 5.34 13.66 -22.35
C ARG A 360 4.78 15.02 -22.76
N GLN A 361 4.00 15.68 -21.90
CA GLN A 361 3.50 17.03 -22.15
C GLN A 361 4.65 18.02 -22.29
N SER A 362 5.62 18.01 -21.36
CA SER A 362 6.79 18.89 -21.44
C SER A 362 7.61 18.69 -22.71
N VAL A 363 7.75 17.44 -23.18
CA VAL A 363 8.44 17.13 -24.45
C VAL A 363 7.65 17.66 -25.64
N LYS A 364 6.32 17.49 -25.66
CA LYS A 364 5.45 18.04 -26.71
C LYS A 364 5.53 19.56 -26.76
N GLU A 365 5.47 20.23 -25.61
CA GLU A 365 5.61 21.69 -25.52
C GLU A 365 6.98 22.16 -26.02
N ARG A 366 8.07 21.49 -25.63
CA ARG A 366 9.42 21.77 -26.13
C ARG A 366 9.52 21.60 -27.65
N MET A 367 8.92 20.54 -28.19
CA MET A 367 8.91 20.28 -29.63
C MET A 367 8.12 21.34 -30.39
N GLN A 368 6.94 21.75 -29.88
CA GLN A 368 6.14 22.82 -30.45
C GLN A 368 6.86 24.17 -30.39
N ALA A 369 7.46 24.51 -29.24
CA ALA A 369 8.25 25.73 -29.09
C ALA A 369 9.46 25.75 -30.04
N ALA A 370 10.15 24.61 -30.20
CA ALA A 370 11.25 24.48 -31.15
C ALA A 370 10.79 24.60 -32.61
N ALA A 371 9.61 24.06 -32.96
CA ALA A 371 9.04 24.22 -34.30
C ALA A 371 8.70 25.69 -34.60
N VAL A 372 8.01 26.37 -33.67
CA VAL A 372 7.69 27.81 -33.80
C VAL A 372 8.97 28.65 -33.87
N ALA A 373 10.00 28.33 -33.09
CA ALA A 373 11.30 29.01 -33.15
C ALA A 373 11.99 28.81 -34.51
N LYS A 374 11.95 27.59 -35.07
CA LYS A 374 12.49 27.30 -36.41
C LYS A 374 11.75 28.07 -37.50
N GLU A 375 10.42 28.13 -37.44
CA GLU A 375 9.61 28.90 -38.39
C GLU A 375 9.93 30.40 -38.33
N LYS A 376 10.01 30.97 -37.12
CA LYS A 376 10.41 32.37 -36.91
C LYS A 376 11.81 32.65 -37.45
N ALA A 377 12.77 31.77 -37.20
CA ALA A 377 14.12 31.90 -37.72
C ALA A 377 14.15 31.85 -39.26
N LEU A 378 13.33 31.01 -39.87
CA LEU A 378 13.21 30.90 -41.33
C LEU A 378 12.54 32.14 -41.94
N GLN A 379 11.49 32.68 -41.30
CA GLN A 379 10.88 33.95 -41.68
C GLN A 379 11.87 35.11 -41.60
N ALA A 380 12.69 35.18 -40.53
CA ALA A 380 13.72 36.20 -40.40
C ALA A 380 14.77 36.11 -41.52
N LYS A 381 15.23 34.90 -41.88
CA LYS A 381 16.14 34.69 -43.01
C LYS A 381 15.53 35.17 -44.33
N ARG A 382 14.28 34.78 -44.62
CA ARG A 382 13.55 35.23 -45.82
C ARG A 382 13.40 36.75 -45.85
N ALA A 383 13.16 37.40 -44.71
CA ALA A 383 13.07 38.85 -44.62
C ALA A 383 14.40 39.53 -44.96
N ILE A 384 15.53 38.99 -44.48
CA ILE A 384 16.87 39.48 -44.82
C ILE A 384 17.14 39.31 -46.31
N GLU A 385 16.90 38.13 -46.88
CA GLU A 385 17.06 37.87 -48.32
C GLU A 385 16.19 38.82 -49.17
N PHE A 386 14.98 39.10 -48.74
CA PHE A 386 14.09 40.04 -49.41
C PHE A 386 14.64 41.48 -49.36
N GLN A 387 15.16 41.93 -48.21
CA GLN A 387 15.81 43.24 -48.09
C GLN A 387 17.06 43.34 -48.97
N GLU A 388 17.87 42.29 -49.06
CA GLU A 388 19.04 42.25 -49.94
C GLU A 388 18.62 42.35 -51.42
N ARG A 389 17.59 41.61 -51.83
CA ARG A 389 17.04 41.71 -53.19
C ARG A 389 16.52 43.10 -53.51
N LEU A 390 15.83 43.75 -52.57
CA LEU A 390 15.38 45.13 -52.72
C LEU A 390 16.55 46.08 -52.94
N ARG A 391 17.62 45.97 -52.13
CA ARG A 391 18.83 46.79 -52.31
C ARG A 391 19.49 46.58 -53.68
N LEU A 392 19.56 45.33 -54.15
CA LEU A 392 20.10 45.01 -55.47
C LEU A 392 19.23 45.60 -56.59
N PHE A 393 17.90 45.54 -56.43
CA PHE A 393 16.97 46.13 -57.39
C PHE A 393 17.11 47.65 -57.46
N GLU A 394 17.14 48.33 -56.31
CA GLU A 394 17.38 49.78 -56.23
C GLU A 394 18.71 50.17 -56.90
N ALA A 395 19.79 49.43 -56.62
CA ALA A 395 21.08 49.67 -57.27
C ALA A 395 21.02 49.47 -58.79
N TYR A 396 20.30 48.46 -59.27
CA TYR A 396 20.10 48.22 -60.70
C TYR A 396 19.26 49.32 -61.37
N GLU A 397 18.21 49.82 -60.72
CA GLU A 397 17.42 50.95 -61.24
C GLU A 397 18.28 52.22 -61.38
N VAL A 398 19.10 52.52 -60.38
CA VAL A 398 20.06 53.63 -60.43
C VAL A 398 21.01 53.45 -61.61
N GLN A 399 21.59 52.25 -61.80
CA GLN A 399 22.48 51.97 -62.93
C GLN A 399 21.76 52.10 -64.28
N GLN A 400 20.54 51.59 -64.42
CA GLN A 400 19.73 51.75 -65.63
C GLN A 400 19.46 53.23 -65.92
N SER A 401 19.12 54.02 -64.90
CA SER A 401 18.85 55.45 -65.08
C SER A 401 20.10 56.20 -65.56
N ALA A 402 21.27 55.88 -65.01
CA ALA A 402 22.56 56.44 -65.43
C ALA A 402 22.94 56.02 -66.85
N LEU A 403 22.70 54.77 -67.25
CA LEU A 403 22.90 54.32 -68.63
C LEU A 403 21.99 55.07 -69.60
N ARG A 404 20.69 55.23 -69.28
CA ARG A 404 19.75 55.99 -70.12
C ARG A 404 20.15 57.47 -70.24
N GLN A 405 20.72 58.07 -69.20
CA GLN A 405 21.25 59.44 -69.27
C GLN A 405 22.45 59.51 -70.22
N LYS A 406 23.41 58.58 -70.12
CA LYS A 406 24.55 58.51 -71.04
C LYS A 406 24.13 58.26 -72.49
N GLU A 407 23.12 57.42 -72.73
CA GLU A 407 22.58 57.20 -74.07
C GLU A 407 21.95 58.46 -74.66
N ARG A 408 21.26 59.26 -73.84
CA ARG A 408 20.71 60.57 -74.27
C ARG A 408 21.82 61.56 -74.60
N GLU A 409 22.84 61.67 -73.75
CA GLU A 409 24.00 62.53 -74.00
C GLU A 409 24.73 62.13 -75.31
N LEU A 410 24.91 60.83 -75.55
CA LEU A 410 25.49 60.33 -76.79
C LEU A 410 24.61 60.65 -78.00
N ALA A 411 23.28 60.51 -77.88
CA ALA A 411 22.35 60.85 -78.95
C ALA A 411 22.36 62.36 -79.26
N GLU A 412 22.46 63.21 -78.25
CA GLU A 412 22.60 64.67 -78.41
C GLU A 412 23.91 65.04 -79.12
N LEU A 413 25.03 64.42 -78.74
CA LEU A 413 26.32 64.61 -79.42
C LEU A 413 26.27 64.15 -80.89
N GLN A 414 25.63 63.01 -81.16
CA GLN A 414 25.43 62.53 -82.53
C GLN A 414 24.55 63.49 -83.35
N ALA A 415 23.50 64.04 -82.77
CA ALA A 415 22.66 65.03 -83.43
C ALA A 415 23.43 66.32 -83.76
N GLN A 416 24.27 66.80 -82.84
CA GLN A 416 25.15 67.95 -83.08
C GLN A 416 26.14 67.69 -84.23
N ALA A 417 26.80 66.53 -84.24
CA ALA A 417 27.71 66.14 -85.33
C ALA A 417 27.00 66.05 -86.69
N MET A 418 25.77 65.53 -86.72
CA MET A 418 24.96 65.47 -87.94
C MET A 418 24.55 66.85 -88.46
N GLU A 419 24.23 67.80 -87.59
CA GLU A 419 23.94 69.19 -87.99
C GLU A 419 25.21 69.90 -88.50
N GLU A 420 26.37 69.66 -87.91
CA GLU A 420 27.66 70.18 -88.42
C GLU A 420 27.99 69.63 -89.81
N GLU A 421 27.80 68.32 -90.02
CA GLU A 421 27.97 67.71 -91.35
C GLU A 421 27.02 68.33 -92.38
N LYS A 422 25.76 68.56 -92.00
CA LYS A 422 24.76 69.19 -92.86
C LYS A 422 25.15 70.62 -93.21
N ALA A 423 25.63 71.40 -92.24
CA ALA A 423 26.14 72.74 -92.47
C ALA A 423 27.35 72.76 -93.42
N ALA A 424 28.28 71.80 -93.28
CA ALA A 424 29.41 71.65 -94.19
C ALA A 424 28.97 71.28 -95.62
N ARG A 425 27.96 70.42 -95.77
CA ARG A 425 27.37 70.08 -97.08
C ARG A 425 26.69 71.29 -97.73
N MET A 426 25.98 72.10 -96.94
CA MET A 426 25.35 73.34 -97.43
C MET A 426 26.40 74.31 -98.00
N ARG A 427 27.50 74.56 -97.27
CA ARG A 427 28.60 75.42 -97.75
C ARG A 427 29.21 74.92 -99.07
N ARG A 428 29.51 73.63 -99.18
CA ARG A 428 30.05 73.04 -100.43
C ARG A 428 29.06 73.14 -101.59
N ASN A 429 27.76 73.05 -101.32
CA ASN A 429 26.72 73.19 -102.34
C ASN A 429 26.57 74.64 -102.81
N GLU A 430 26.66 75.61 -101.90
CA GLU A 430 26.68 77.04 -102.23
C GLU A 430 27.84 77.36 -103.20
N GLU A 431 29.07 76.93 -102.87
CA GLU A 431 30.24 77.09 -103.75
C GLU A 431 30.02 76.47 -105.16
N ARG A 432 29.40 75.27 -105.23
CA ARG A 432 29.09 74.61 -106.51
C ARG A 432 28.02 75.34 -107.31
N VAL A 433 27.07 75.99 -106.65
CA VAL A 433 26.01 76.77 -107.31
C VAL A 433 26.61 78.06 -107.87
N GLU A 434 27.45 78.75 -107.10
CA GLU A 434 28.16 79.95 -107.56
C GLU A 434 29.07 79.66 -108.77
N TYR A 435 29.83 78.56 -108.73
CA TYR A 435 30.66 78.15 -109.86
C TYR A 435 29.85 77.88 -111.14
N ARG A 436 28.67 77.24 -111.02
CA ARG A 436 27.79 77.00 -112.17
C ARG A 436 27.25 78.30 -112.74
N ARG A 437 26.85 79.24 -111.88
CA ARG A 437 26.37 80.56 -112.28
C ARG A 437 27.43 81.31 -113.10
N GLN A 438 28.67 81.35 -112.60
CA GLN A 438 29.79 81.98 -113.32
C GLN A 438 30.06 81.30 -114.68
N ARG A 439 30.00 79.96 -114.74
CA ARG A 439 30.18 79.20 -116.00
C ARG A 439 29.09 79.48 -117.03
N ASP A 440 27.84 79.61 -116.59
CA ASP A 440 26.73 79.89 -117.49
C ASP A 440 26.76 81.33 -118.02
N GLU A 441 27.17 82.30 -117.18
CA GLU A 441 27.43 83.69 -117.61
C GLU A 441 28.52 83.76 -118.69
N GLN A 442 29.63 83.01 -118.51
CA GLN A 442 30.68 82.89 -119.53
C GLN A 442 30.14 82.31 -120.84
N ARG A 443 29.38 81.20 -120.79
CA ARG A 443 28.79 80.57 -121.98
C ARG A 443 27.82 81.49 -122.72
N GLN A 444 27.04 82.31 -122.01
CA GLN A 444 26.15 83.29 -122.63
C GLN A 444 26.94 84.39 -123.36
N SER A 445 28.05 84.85 -122.78
CA SER A 445 28.93 85.83 -123.42
C SER A 445 29.56 85.29 -124.71
N GLU A 446 29.98 84.03 -124.72
CA GLU A 446 30.53 83.35 -125.90
C GLU A 446 29.48 83.15 -127.00
N LYS A 447 28.25 82.79 -126.63
CA LYS A 447 27.13 82.67 -127.59
C LYS A 447 26.83 83.99 -128.28
N LYS A 448 26.77 85.10 -127.53
CA LYS A 448 26.54 86.44 -128.09
C LYS A 448 27.64 86.84 -129.09
N LYS A 449 28.91 86.52 -128.80
CA LYS A 449 30.03 86.74 -129.73
C LYS A 449 29.89 85.91 -131.02
N ARG A 450 29.56 84.62 -130.91
CA ARG A 450 29.35 83.74 -132.08
C ARG A 450 28.16 84.14 -132.94
N GLU A 451 27.08 84.64 -132.34
CA GLU A 451 25.92 85.13 -133.09
C GLU A 451 26.26 86.38 -133.92
N GLN A 452 27.08 87.29 -133.39
CA GLN A 452 27.55 88.46 -134.14
C GLN A 452 28.44 88.06 -135.34
N GLU A 453 29.32 87.07 -135.16
CA GLU A 453 30.15 86.51 -136.24
C GLU A 453 29.32 85.84 -137.35
N LEU A 454 28.29 85.07 -136.96
CA LEU A 454 27.38 84.42 -137.91
C LEU A 454 26.53 85.41 -138.72
N LEU A 455 26.08 86.50 -138.10
CA LEU A 455 25.35 87.56 -138.79
C LEU A 455 26.23 88.26 -139.83
N ALA A 456 27.50 88.54 -139.50
CA ALA A 456 28.46 89.13 -140.43
C ALA A 456 28.75 88.20 -141.63
N LEU A 457 28.81 86.88 -141.43
CA LEU A 457 28.98 85.90 -142.51
C LEU A 457 27.74 85.78 -143.40
N ARG A 458 26.53 85.85 -142.82
CA ARG A 458 25.27 85.77 -143.59
C ARG A 458 25.08 86.97 -144.51
N ALA A 459 25.44 88.18 -144.07
CA ALA A 459 25.40 89.39 -144.89
C ALA A 459 26.29 89.25 -146.15
N LYS A 460 27.54 88.76 -145.97
CA LYS A 460 28.47 88.51 -147.10
C LYS A 460 27.95 87.47 -148.09
N LYS A 461 27.24 86.43 -147.61
CA LYS A 461 26.66 85.38 -148.47
C LYS A 461 25.45 85.88 -149.27
N GLN A 462 24.61 86.73 -148.69
CA GLN A 462 23.44 87.30 -149.39
C GLN A 462 23.87 88.22 -150.53
N ASP A 463 24.90 89.06 -150.34
CA ASP A 463 25.47 89.88 -151.42
C ASP A 463 26.01 89.03 -152.59
N ALA A 464 26.64 87.89 -152.29
CA ALA A 464 27.15 86.98 -153.31
C ALA A 464 26.01 86.27 -154.08
N LEU A 465 24.93 85.88 -153.39
CA LEU A 465 23.78 85.23 -154.02
C LEU A 465 22.92 86.20 -154.84
N GLN A 466 22.77 87.47 -154.42
CA GLN A 466 22.09 88.48 -155.22
C GLN A 466 22.83 88.75 -156.54
N ARG A 467 24.18 88.79 -156.52
CA ARG A 467 25.00 88.86 -157.76
C ARG A 467 24.81 87.64 -158.66
N PHE A 468 24.68 86.46 -158.07
CA PHE A 468 24.47 85.21 -158.81
C PHE A 468 23.07 85.14 -159.45
N PHE A 469 22.00 85.38 -158.70
CA PHE A 469 20.63 85.29 -159.25
C PHE A 469 20.33 86.40 -160.27
N ALA A 470 20.89 87.60 -160.12
CA ALA A 470 20.83 88.64 -161.15
C ALA A 470 21.48 88.22 -162.49
N SER A 471 22.40 87.24 -162.47
CA SER A 471 23.02 86.66 -163.66
C SER A 471 22.19 85.53 -164.30
N VAL A 472 21.36 84.84 -163.52
CA VAL A 472 20.62 83.63 -163.93
C VAL A 472 19.19 83.95 -164.41
N ASP A 473 18.52 84.94 -163.81
CA ASP A 473 17.17 85.38 -164.25
C ASP A 473 17.14 85.98 -165.68
N LYS A 474 18.31 86.32 -166.25
CA LYS A 474 18.41 86.77 -167.65
C LYS A 474 18.29 85.64 -168.66
N GLN A 475 18.41 84.36 -168.27
CA GLN A 475 18.65 83.30 -169.24
C GLN A 475 17.55 82.26 -169.42
N ILE A 476 16.76 81.82 -168.42
CA ILE A 476 15.89 80.64 -168.61
C ILE A 476 14.70 80.63 -167.62
N GLY A 477 13.45 80.44 -168.08
CA GLY A 477 12.26 80.33 -167.19
C GLY A 477 11.29 79.20 -167.56
N VAL A 478 11.00 78.28 -166.62
CA VAL A 478 9.88 77.30 -166.59
C VAL A 478 9.60 76.80 -165.13
N GLU A 479 8.33 76.51 -164.76
CA GLU A 479 7.79 76.10 -163.41
C GLU A 479 7.39 74.58 -163.25
N ALA A 480 7.18 74.07 -162.00
CA ALA A 480 6.96 72.63 -161.63
C ALA A 480 5.96 72.37 -160.44
N ASP A 481 5.34 71.15 -160.35
CA ASP A 481 4.18 70.79 -159.46
C ASP A 481 4.32 69.46 -158.61
N PRO A 482 3.87 69.35 -157.31
CA PRO A 482 4.29 68.30 -156.36
C PRO A 482 3.20 67.48 -155.59
N GLN A 483 2.29 66.75 -156.24
CA GLN A 483 1.29 65.90 -155.53
C GLN A 483 1.71 64.44 -155.21
N ARG A 484 2.90 63.99 -155.60
CA ARG A 484 3.30 62.56 -155.50
C ARG A 484 3.69 62.08 -154.09
N PHE A 485 3.66 62.94 -153.06
CA PHE A 485 4.47 62.73 -151.85
C PHE A 485 3.78 62.03 -150.64
N LEU A 486 2.48 61.65 -150.65
CA LEU A 486 1.74 61.41 -149.38
C LEU A 486 0.82 60.15 -149.26
N LYS A 487 1.31 58.89 -149.20
CA LYS A 487 0.45 57.72 -148.79
C LYS A 487 1.19 56.55 -148.08
N ALA A 488 0.59 55.90 -147.04
CA ALA A 488 1.22 54.94 -146.08
C ALA A 488 0.56 53.53 -145.98
N THR A 489 1.25 52.50 -145.41
CA THR A 489 0.97 51.02 -145.48
C THR A 489 1.04 50.21 -144.13
N SER A 490 0.94 48.88 -144.21
CA SER A 490 0.16 47.90 -143.39
C SER A 490 0.75 47.29 -142.10
N SER A 491 1.72 47.89 -141.40
CA SER A 491 2.39 47.26 -140.23
C SER A 491 1.69 47.40 -138.86
N SER A 492 0.46 47.91 -138.78
CA SER A 492 -0.15 48.37 -137.51
C SER A 492 -1.27 47.46 -136.92
N ALA A 493 -1.28 46.12 -137.10
CA ALA A 493 -2.47 45.30 -136.77
C ALA A 493 -2.31 43.85 -136.21
N GLN A 494 -1.55 43.56 -135.13
CA GLN A 494 -1.66 42.26 -134.40
C GLN A 494 -1.59 42.37 -132.86
N THR A 495 -2.34 41.53 -132.13
CA THR A 495 -2.57 41.54 -130.66
C THR A 495 -2.52 40.10 -130.08
N GLU A 496 -1.61 39.79 -129.13
CA GLU A 496 -1.61 38.54 -128.32
C GLU A 496 -1.39 38.82 -126.80
N ARG A 497 -1.91 37.94 -125.92
CA ARG A 497 -1.99 38.09 -124.44
C ARG A 497 -0.87 37.33 -123.70
N TYR A 498 -0.33 37.93 -122.62
CA TYR A 498 0.86 37.51 -121.84
C TYR A 498 0.52 36.76 -120.53
N THR A 499 1.25 35.69 -120.19
CA THR A 499 1.17 34.96 -118.90
C THR A 499 2.44 35.16 -118.05
N THR A 500 2.30 35.29 -116.72
CA THR A 500 3.38 35.72 -115.79
C THR A 500 4.05 34.58 -115.02
N LEU A 501 5.38 34.71 -114.83
CA LEU A 501 6.32 33.77 -114.18
C LEU A 501 6.00 33.31 -112.74
N ALA A 502 5.01 33.89 -112.06
CA ALA A 502 4.63 33.51 -110.70
C ALA A 502 3.88 32.17 -110.62
N GLN A 503 3.32 31.68 -111.73
CA GLN A 503 2.55 30.42 -111.75
C GLN A 503 3.40 29.17 -112.01
N THR A 504 4.67 29.31 -112.41
CA THR A 504 5.56 28.19 -112.76
C THR A 504 6.48 27.72 -111.63
N VAL A 505 6.47 28.36 -110.45
CA VAL A 505 7.39 28.02 -109.35
C VAL A 505 6.64 27.91 -108.02
N MET A 506 6.02 26.75 -107.79
CA MET A 506 5.64 26.29 -106.44
C MET A 506 6.32 24.94 -106.20
N PRO A 507 7.36 24.84 -105.33
CA PRO A 507 7.96 23.57 -104.98
C PRO A 507 7.01 22.76 -104.08
N SER A 508 6.81 21.49 -104.42
CA SER A 508 6.10 20.50 -103.59
C SER A 508 6.96 20.17 -102.37
N ILE A 509 6.51 20.57 -101.18
CA ILE A 509 7.20 20.23 -99.92
C ILE A 509 6.87 18.77 -99.58
N THR A 510 7.84 17.87 -99.77
CA THR A 510 7.76 16.48 -99.29
C THR A 510 7.98 16.43 -97.78
N GLY A 511 6.88 16.49 -97.02
CA GLY A 511 6.86 16.30 -95.56
C GLY A 511 5.80 15.29 -95.14
N TYR A 512 5.89 14.80 -93.91
CA TYR A 512 4.83 13.99 -93.32
C TYR A 512 3.64 14.88 -92.96
N SER A 513 2.42 14.47 -93.34
CA SER A 513 1.19 15.12 -92.88
C SER A 513 0.96 14.85 -91.40
N ASP A 514 0.28 15.75 -90.68
CA ASP A 514 -0.08 15.57 -89.26
C ASP A 514 -0.80 14.22 -89.03
N GLU A 515 -1.62 13.79 -89.98
CA GLU A 515 -2.30 12.49 -89.95
C GLU A 515 -1.32 11.30 -90.03
N GLN A 516 -0.20 11.47 -90.72
CA GLN A 516 0.86 10.46 -90.83
C GLN A 516 1.73 10.43 -89.56
N ILE A 517 1.99 11.60 -88.95
CA ILE A 517 2.73 11.72 -87.70
C ILE A 517 1.93 11.10 -86.53
N MET A 518 0.62 11.32 -86.51
CA MET A 518 -0.28 10.77 -85.49
C MET A 518 -0.51 9.25 -85.59
N LYS A 519 0.01 8.58 -86.63
CA LYS A 519 0.02 7.11 -86.69
C LYS A 519 1.07 6.47 -85.78
N ASP A 520 2.12 7.20 -85.39
CA ASP A 520 3.12 6.68 -84.46
C ASP A 520 2.52 6.56 -83.04
N PRO A 521 2.48 5.35 -82.44
CA PRO A 521 1.93 5.16 -81.11
C PRO A 521 2.67 5.95 -80.01
N ARG A 522 3.95 6.29 -80.22
CA ARG A 522 4.74 7.10 -79.28
C ARG A 522 4.29 8.55 -79.28
N VAL A 523 4.04 9.10 -80.47
CA VAL A 523 3.54 10.46 -80.63
C VAL A 523 2.12 10.59 -80.05
N ARG A 524 1.27 9.58 -80.30
CA ARG A 524 -0.07 9.50 -79.67
C ARG A 524 0.00 9.43 -78.15
N LEU A 525 0.88 8.58 -77.60
CA LEU A 525 1.05 8.45 -76.16
C LEU A 525 1.54 9.76 -75.53
N TYR A 526 2.50 10.43 -76.16
CA TYR A 526 2.99 11.72 -75.71
C TYR A 526 1.90 12.79 -75.72
N HIS A 527 1.12 12.89 -76.81
CA HIS A 527 -0.01 13.81 -76.89
C HIS A 527 -1.10 13.50 -75.85
N ALA A 528 -1.38 12.23 -75.57
CA ALA A 528 -2.33 11.83 -74.53
C ALA A 528 -1.83 12.21 -73.12
N LEU A 529 -0.54 12.01 -72.83
CA LEU A 529 0.08 12.44 -71.57
C LEU A 529 0.11 13.97 -71.44
N LEU A 530 0.24 14.68 -72.56
CA LEU A 530 0.19 16.14 -72.61
C LEU A 530 -1.24 16.64 -72.33
N ALA A 531 -2.24 16.06 -73.00
CA ALA A 531 -3.66 16.38 -72.80
C ALA A 531 -4.13 16.09 -71.36
N ALA A 532 -3.62 15.02 -70.75
CA ALA A 532 -3.89 14.68 -69.35
C ALA A 532 -3.06 15.49 -68.33
N GLY A 533 -2.16 16.38 -68.78
CA GLY A 533 -1.29 17.18 -67.91
C GLY A 533 -0.18 16.38 -67.18
N LEU A 534 -0.04 15.09 -67.49
CA LEU A 534 0.88 14.16 -66.82
C LEU A 534 2.30 14.19 -67.36
N HIS A 535 2.52 14.83 -68.52
CA HIS A 535 3.84 14.97 -69.16
C HIS A 535 4.90 15.70 -68.30
N THR A 536 4.49 16.47 -67.29
CA THR A 536 5.40 17.15 -66.34
C THR A 536 5.87 16.23 -65.20
N THR A 537 5.14 15.14 -64.94
CA THR A 537 5.50 14.20 -63.87
C THR A 537 6.74 13.39 -64.25
N PRO A 538 7.60 13.01 -63.28
CA PRO A 538 8.79 12.21 -63.57
C PRO A 538 8.43 10.87 -64.22
N TYR A 539 7.33 10.25 -63.78
CA TYR A 539 6.82 9.02 -64.37
C TYR A 539 6.31 9.21 -65.80
N GLY A 540 5.55 10.28 -66.08
CA GLY A 540 5.11 10.60 -67.43
C GLY A 540 6.27 10.86 -68.40
N ARG A 541 7.35 11.50 -67.92
CA ARG A 541 8.59 11.71 -68.69
C ARG A 541 9.31 10.39 -68.98
N GLU A 542 9.39 9.48 -68.00
CA GLU A 542 9.98 8.15 -68.21
C GLU A 542 9.19 7.31 -69.21
N VAL A 543 7.86 7.32 -69.12
CA VAL A 543 6.97 6.57 -70.03
C VAL A 543 7.07 7.09 -71.46
N ALA A 544 7.18 8.41 -71.64
CA ALA A 544 7.34 9.03 -72.96
C ALA A 544 8.73 8.75 -73.59
N THR A 545 9.79 8.72 -72.79
CA THR A 545 11.17 8.60 -73.29
C THR A 545 11.63 7.15 -73.48
N ARG A 546 11.23 6.23 -72.59
CA ARG A 546 11.68 4.82 -72.65
C ARG A 546 10.78 3.93 -73.52
N GLY A 547 9.64 4.46 -73.97
CA GLY A 547 8.64 3.73 -74.74
C GLY A 547 7.85 2.78 -73.85
N TYR A 548 6.53 2.94 -73.84
CA TYR A 548 5.63 2.06 -73.11
C TYR A 548 5.63 0.65 -73.73
N ARG A 549 6.15 -0.36 -73.01
CA ARG A 549 5.95 -1.77 -73.35
C ARG A 549 4.83 -2.33 -72.48
N VAL A 550 3.70 -2.64 -73.10
CA VAL A 550 2.64 -3.43 -72.46
C VAL A 550 3.17 -4.86 -72.31
N SER A 551 3.29 -5.34 -71.07
CA SER A 551 3.63 -6.75 -70.82
C SER A 551 2.56 -7.65 -71.45
N ALA A 552 2.93 -8.80 -72.01
CA ALA A 552 1.99 -9.66 -72.77
C ALA A 552 0.72 -10.03 -71.97
N ALA A 553 0.80 -10.07 -70.64
CA ALA A 553 -0.33 -10.32 -69.75
C ALA A 553 -1.35 -9.15 -69.63
N GLN A 554 -0.98 -7.94 -70.07
CA GLN A 554 -1.81 -6.72 -70.04
C GLN A 554 -2.28 -6.29 -71.44
N GLN A 555 -1.94 -7.05 -72.47
CA GLN A 555 -2.53 -6.85 -73.79
C GLN A 555 -4.01 -7.22 -73.71
N SER A 556 -4.87 -6.37 -74.26
CA SER A 556 -6.29 -6.66 -74.37
C SER A 556 -6.47 -7.91 -75.24
N SER A 557 -6.82 -9.05 -74.64
CA SER A 557 -7.38 -10.16 -75.39
C SER A 557 -8.73 -9.71 -75.98
N GLU A 558 -9.10 -10.26 -77.13
CA GLU A 558 -10.40 -9.97 -77.77
C GLU A 558 -11.61 -10.35 -76.88
N GLY A 559 -11.38 -10.97 -75.72
CA GLY A 559 -12.39 -11.33 -74.73
C GLY A 559 -12.53 -10.37 -73.53
N ASN A 560 -12.08 -9.11 -73.60
CA ASN A 560 -12.25 -8.17 -72.49
C ASN A 560 -13.68 -7.55 -72.47
N PRO A 561 -14.53 -7.85 -71.46
CA PRO A 561 -15.92 -7.40 -71.40
C PRO A 561 -16.10 -5.89 -71.14
N LEU A 562 -15.02 -5.15 -70.93
CA LEU A 562 -15.04 -3.69 -70.71
C LEU A 562 -14.79 -2.87 -71.99
N ARG A 563 -14.64 -3.50 -73.15
CA ARG A 563 -14.49 -2.81 -74.44
C ARG A 563 -15.86 -2.29 -74.91
N ARG A 564 -16.37 -1.22 -74.28
CA ARG A 564 -17.47 -0.45 -74.87
C ARG A 564 -16.93 0.42 -75.99
N GLU A 565 -17.48 0.22 -77.18
CA GLU A 565 -17.24 1.04 -78.36
C GLU A 565 -17.74 2.46 -78.08
N PHE A 566 -16.81 3.41 -78.06
CA PHE A 566 -17.12 4.80 -78.33
C PHE A 566 -16.44 5.15 -79.64
N SER A 567 -17.27 5.46 -80.64
CA SER A 567 -16.87 6.00 -81.95
C SER A 567 -16.20 7.36 -81.81
#